data_AF-A0A5N7Z7R7-F1
#
_entry.id   AF-A0A5N7Z7R7-F1
#
_cell.length_a   1.000
_cell.length_b   1.000
_cell.length_c   1.000
_cell.angle_alpha   90.00
_cell.angle_beta   90.00
_cell.angle_gamma   90.00
#
_symmetry.space_group_name_H-M   'P 1'
#
loop_
_entity.id
_entity.type
_entity.pdbx_description
1 polymer ?
#
loop_
_entity_poly.entity_id
_entity_poly.type
_entity_poly.pdbx_seq_one_letter_code
_entity_poly.pdbx_strand_id
1 'polypeptide(L)'
;MFLEKKKKNTVWEQFYFLLKGQWKTAFRRKREKAIVNIDGEAVTTYYYNPSDIKRMAQRHFTISQLKPIGFFIPPSYLEPFVKDKKRLTAVLGSLENTIRNIRFLSRYSDHYFIALQKR
;
A
#
# COMPACT_ATOMS: atom_id res chain seq x y z
N MET A 1 -13.91 -10.45 -6.18
CA MET A 1 -12.95 -9.76 -7.06
C MET A 1 -11.79 -9.31 -6.21
N PHE A 2 -10.59 -9.83 -6.49
CA PHE A 2 -9.36 -9.45 -5.81
C PHE A 2 -8.69 -8.34 -6.62
N LEU A 3 -8.30 -7.26 -5.96
CA LEU A 3 -7.65 -6.12 -6.60
C LEU A 3 -6.45 -5.73 -5.75
N GLU A 4 -5.26 -6.14 -6.20
CA GLU A 4 -4.00 -5.61 -5.66
C GLU A 4 -3.72 -4.27 -6.35
N LYS A 5 -3.98 -3.16 -5.64
CA LYS A 5 -3.74 -1.82 -6.19
C LYS A 5 -2.73 -1.07 -5.33
N LYS A 6 -1.66 -0.58 -5.95
CA LYS A 6 -0.71 0.32 -5.30
C LYS A 6 -1.38 1.66 -4.95
N LYS A 7 -0.98 2.28 -3.84
CA LYS A 7 -1.61 3.51 -3.33
C LYS A 7 -0.97 4.79 -3.82
N LYS A 8 -1.76 5.88 -3.76
CA LYS A 8 -1.34 7.25 -4.03
C LYS A 8 -0.37 7.79 -2.95
N ASN A 9 -0.51 7.32 -1.71
CA ASN A 9 0.21 7.83 -0.54
C ASN A 9 1.02 6.70 0.15
N THR A 10 2.19 6.37 -0.38
CA THR A 10 3.14 5.47 0.29
C THR A 10 3.97 6.29 1.28
N VAL A 11 3.83 6.06 2.59
CA VAL A 11 4.55 6.86 3.62
C VAL A 11 6.04 6.57 3.58
N TRP A 12 6.42 5.29 3.47
CA TRP A 12 7.82 4.87 3.42
C TRP A 12 8.56 5.37 2.20
N GLU A 13 7.93 5.32 1.03
CA GLU A 13 8.53 5.85 -0.20
C GLU A 13 8.70 7.36 -0.15
N GLN A 14 7.69 8.09 0.36
CA GLN A 14 7.79 9.53 0.56
C GLN A 14 8.93 9.84 1.52
N PHE A 15 8.98 9.18 2.68
CA PHE A 15 10.04 9.38 3.65
C PHE A 15 11.43 9.09 3.07
N TYR A 16 11.59 7.97 2.35
CA TYR A 16 12.85 7.61 1.69
C TYR A 16 13.30 8.65 0.65
N PHE A 17 12.41 9.09 -0.25
CA PHE A 17 12.77 10.08 -1.26
C PHE A 17 12.93 11.49 -0.70
N LEU A 18 12.22 11.83 0.38
CA LEU A 18 12.40 13.09 1.11
C LEU A 18 13.79 13.14 1.76
N LEU A 19 14.22 12.06 2.42
CA LEU A 19 15.59 11.96 2.96
C LEU A 19 16.67 12.07 1.87
N LYS A 20 16.37 11.63 0.64
CA LYS A 20 17.24 11.77 -0.53
C LYS A 20 17.14 13.13 -1.24
N GLY A 21 16.31 14.06 -0.74
CA GLY A 21 16.07 15.37 -1.37
C GLY A 21 15.30 15.32 -2.70
N GLN A 22 14.66 14.19 -3.03
CA GLN A 22 13.97 13.95 -4.29
C GLN A 22 12.46 14.26 -4.20
N TRP A 23 12.12 15.52 -3.96
CA TRP A 23 10.75 15.98 -3.74
C TRP A 23 9.78 15.65 -4.88
N LYS A 24 10.21 15.82 -6.14
CA LYS A 24 9.38 15.49 -7.33
C LYS A 24 9.03 14.00 -7.38
N THR A 25 9.97 13.14 -6.99
CA THR A 25 9.79 11.68 -6.96
C THR A 25 8.91 11.27 -5.78
N ALA A 26 9.12 11.87 -4.60
CA ALA A 26 8.33 11.62 -3.40
C ALA A 26 6.83 11.83 -3.62
N PHE A 27 6.45 12.86 -4.38
CA PHE A 27 5.05 13.17 -4.67
C PHE A 27 4.56 12.72 -6.06
N ARG A 28 5.36 11.95 -6.82
CA ARG A 28 5.00 11.49 -8.17
C ARG A 28 3.68 10.73 -8.22
N ARG A 29 3.38 9.96 -7.17
CA ARG A 29 2.17 9.12 -7.04
C ARG A 29 0.91 9.88 -6.59
N LYS A 30 1.00 11.19 -6.34
CA LYS A 30 -0.20 12.04 -6.18
C LYS A 30 -0.99 12.16 -7.49
N ARG A 31 -0.36 11.88 -8.64
CA ARG A 31 -1.05 11.77 -9.94
C ARG A 31 -1.75 10.42 -10.02
N GLU A 32 -3.02 10.42 -10.45
CA GLU A 32 -3.87 9.21 -10.45
C GLU A 32 -3.34 8.07 -11.34
N LYS A 33 -2.57 8.43 -12.36
CA LYS A 33 -1.91 7.53 -13.29
C LYS A 33 -0.40 7.78 -13.29
N ALA A 34 0.37 6.70 -13.34
CA ALA A 34 1.78 6.77 -13.73
C ALA A 34 2.07 5.73 -14.80
N ILE A 35 2.90 6.10 -15.76
CA ILE A 35 3.49 5.14 -16.69
C ILE A 35 4.67 4.51 -15.94
N VAL A 36 4.64 3.19 -15.82
CA VAL A 36 5.70 2.40 -15.18
C VAL A 36 6.27 1.49 -16.25
N ASN A 37 7.60 1.44 -16.34
CA ASN A 37 8.27 0.48 -17.21
C ASN A 37 8.32 -0.86 -16.48
N ILE A 38 7.70 -1.89 -17.06
CA ILE A 38 7.73 -3.28 -16.59
C ILE A 38 8.34 -4.08 -17.75
N ASP A 39 9.53 -4.64 -17.54
CA ASP A 39 10.27 -5.46 -18.52
C ASP A 39 10.45 -4.83 -19.91
N GLY A 40 10.66 -3.51 -19.96
CA GLY A 40 10.86 -2.75 -21.19
C GLY A 40 9.58 -2.12 -21.74
N GLU A 41 8.40 -2.52 -21.25
CA GLU A 41 7.12 -2.03 -21.72
C GLU A 41 6.54 -0.91 -20.83
N ALA A 42 6.03 0.13 -21.48
CA ALA A 42 5.38 1.26 -20.80
C ALA A 42 3.93 0.91 -20.42
N VAL A 43 3.71 0.48 -19.18
CA VAL A 43 2.40 0.11 -18.67
C VAL A 43 1.77 1.26 -17.88
N THR A 44 0.54 1.63 -18.24
CA THR A 44 -0.23 2.63 -17.47
C THR A 44 -0.74 1.99 -16.17
N THR A 45 -0.21 2.46 -15.05
CA THR A 45 -0.59 1.99 -13.71
C THR A 45 -1.46 3.03 -13.02
N TYR A 46 -2.60 2.59 -12.49
CA TYR A 46 -3.54 3.44 -11.75
C TYR A 46 -3.47 3.16 -10.25
N TYR A 47 -3.37 4.23 -9.46
CA TYR A 47 -3.30 4.12 -7.99
C TYR A 47 -4.65 4.46 -7.35
N TYR A 48 -5.15 3.61 -6.46
CA TYR A 48 -6.46 3.82 -5.80
C TYR A 48 -6.36 3.65 -4.30
N ASN A 49 -6.96 4.59 -3.58
CA ASN A 49 -7.14 4.47 -2.13
C ASN A 49 -8.42 3.66 -1.80
N PRO A 50 -8.54 3.09 -0.59
CA PRO A 50 -9.75 2.37 -0.18
C PRO A 50 -11.05 3.18 -0.35
N SER A 51 -10.97 4.50 -0.16
CA SER A 51 -12.08 5.44 -0.36
C SER A 51 -12.54 5.50 -1.83
N ASP A 52 -11.62 5.37 -2.78
CA ASP A 52 -11.95 5.37 -4.20
C ASP A 52 -12.69 4.10 -4.58
N ILE A 53 -12.22 2.94 -4.10
CA ILE A 53 -12.90 1.65 -4.30
C ILE A 53 -14.28 1.66 -3.66
N LYS A 54 -14.42 2.21 -2.44
CA LYS A 54 -15.73 2.37 -1.78
C LYS A 54 -16.69 3.16 -2.64
N ARG A 55 -16.27 4.34 -3.12
CA ARG A 55 -17.09 5.23 -3.94
C ARG A 55 -17.53 4.57 -5.25
N MET A 56 -16.63 3.82 -5.90
CA MET A 56 -16.94 3.13 -7.16
C MET A 56 -17.85 1.91 -6.96
N ALA A 57 -17.67 1.16 -5.88
CA ALA A 57 -18.36 -0.11 -5.66
C ALA A 57 -19.70 0.02 -4.92
N GLN A 58 -19.99 1.16 -4.27
CA GLN A 58 -21.11 1.34 -3.34
C GLN A 58 -22.50 0.99 -3.91
N ARG A 59 -22.68 1.11 -5.24
CA ARG A 59 -23.97 0.85 -5.92
C ARG A 59 -24.36 -0.64 -5.91
N HIS A 60 -23.38 -1.53 -6.00
CA HIS A 60 -23.62 -2.97 -6.18
C HIS A 60 -23.01 -3.85 -5.08
N PHE A 61 -22.11 -3.28 -4.27
CA PHE A 61 -21.36 -4.02 -3.26
C PHE A 61 -21.38 -3.31 -1.92
N THR A 62 -21.19 -4.08 -0.86
CA THR A 62 -20.82 -3.61 0.48
C THR A 62 -19.38 -4.03 0.79
N ILE A 63 -18.68 -3.25 1.61
CA ILE A 63 -17.33 -3.61 2.07
C ILE A 63 -17.47 -4.49 3.30
N SER A 64 -17.18 -5.78 3.16
CA SER A 64 -17.21 -6.74 4.28
C SER A 64 -15.92 -6.69 5.09
N GLN A 65 -14.76 -6.46 4.46
CA GLN A 65 -13.48 -6.37 5.15
C GLN A 65 -12.56 -5.30 4.53
N LEU A 66 -11.76 -4.65 5.38
CA LEU A 66 -10.69 -3.73 4.99
C LEU A 66 -9.55 -3.86 6.00
N LYS A 67 -8.34 -4.24 5.55
CA LYS A 67 -7.18 -4.45 6.42
C LYS A 67 -5.93 -3.77 5.85
N PRO A 68 -5.11 -3.10 6.67
CA PRO A 68 -3.79 -2.63 6.24
C PRO A 68 -2.88 -3.83 5.97
N ILE A 69 -2.01 -3.71 4.97
CA ILE A 69 -0.93 -4.68 4.68
C ILE A 69 0.37 -3.91 4.51
N GLY A 70 1.41 -4.31 5.24
CA GLY A 70 2.75 -3.74 5.11
C GLY A 70 2.80 -2.32 5.67
N PHE A 71 2.33 -2.14 6.91
CA PHE A 71 2.48 -0.87 7.61
C PHE A 71 3.77 -0.85 8.44
N PHE A 72 4.01 -1.91 9.22
CA PHE A 72 5.26 -2.13 9.95
C PHE A 72 6.23 -3.02 9.18
N ILE A 73 5.71 -3.99 8.42
CA ILE A 73 6.57 -4.84 7.59
C ILE A 73 7.18 -3.96 6.49
N PRO A 74 8.52 -3.86 6.44
CA PRO A 74 9.17 -3.01 5.47
C PRO A 74 9.02 -3.60 4.06
N PRO A 75 8.98 -2.74 3.03
CA PRO A 75 8.88 -3.17 1.64
C PRO A 75 10.09 -4.02 1.22
N SER A 76 9.91 -4.81 0.15
CA SER A 76 10.90 -5.80 -0.31
C SER A 76 12.30 -5.23 -0.60
N TYR A 77 12.41 -3.95 -0.99
CA TYR A 77 13.72 -3.32 -1.19
C TYR A 77 14.52 -3.15 0.12
N LEU A 78 13.88 -3.22 1.29
CA LEU A 78 14.53 -3.21 2.61
C LEU A 78 14.72 -4.62 3.18
N GLU A 79 14.25 -5.67 2.49
CA GLU A 79 14.43 -7.06 2.89
C GLU A 79 15.89 -7.41 3.22
N PRO A 80 16.91 -6.98 2.43
CA PRO A 80 18.31 -7.29 2.74
C PRO A 80 18.78 -6.77 4.12
N PHE A 81 18.18 -5.71 4.65
CA PHE A 81 18.55 -5.13 5.95
C PHE A 81 17.88 -5.83 7.14
N VAL A 82 16.81 -6.57 6.89
CA VAL A 82 15.94 -7.15 7.92
C VAL A 82 15.98 -8.67 7.94
N LYS A 83 16.30 -9.32 6.82
CA LYS A 83 16.33 -10.78 6.67
C LYS A 83 17.17 -11.51 7.73
N ASP A 84 18.31 -10.94 8.12
CA ASP A 84 19.24 -11.58 9.07
C ASP A 84 18.88 -11.29 10.54
N LYS A 85 17.89 -10.43 10.80
CA LYS A 85 17.51 -9.96 12.13
C LYS A 85 16.21 -10.60 12.62
N LYS A 86 16.24 -11.90 12.91
CA LYS A 86 15.06 -12.70 13.33
C LYS A 86 14.19 -12.04 14.42
N ARG A 87 14.81 -11.42 15.44
CA ARG A 87 14.09 -10.70 16.51
C ARG A 87 13.33 -9.48 15.99
N LEU A 88 13.97 -8.70 15.11
CA LEU A 88 13.34 -7.53 14.50
C LEU A 88 12.13 -7.96 13.65
N THR A 89 12.29 -8.98 12.81
CA THR A 89 11.19 -9.52 11.98
C THR A 89 10.02 -10.01 12.83
N ALA A 90 10.30 -10.70 13.95
CA ALA A 90 9.26 -11.16 14.87
C ALA A 90 8.50 -9.99 15.52
N VAL A 91 9.22 -8.95 15.97
CA VAL A 91 8.60 -7.74 16.54
C VAL A 91 7.74 -7.03 15.49
N LEU A 92 8.26 -6.83 14.28
CA LEU A 92 7.52 -6.19 13.19
C LEU A 92 6.27 -6.99 12.81
N GLY A 93 6.34 -8.32 12.78
CA GLY A 93 5.19 -9.19 12.54
C GLY A 93 4.14 -9.11 13.64
N SER A 94 4.57 -9.02 14.91
CA SER A 94 3.65 -8.84 16.05
C SER A 94 2.94 -7.49 16.00
N LEU A 95 3.68 -6.42 15.68
CA LEU A 95 3.13 -5.08 15.50
C LEU A 95 2.12 -5.05 14.34
N GLU A 96 2.46 -5.65 13.19
CA GLU A 96 1.55 -5.78 12.03
C GLU A 96 0.26 -6.52 12.42
N ASN A 97 0.37 -7.61 13.19
CA ASN A 97 -0.78 -8.38 13.67
C ASN A 97 -1.66 -7.61 14.65
N THR A 98 -1.11 -6.64 15.38
CA THR A 98 -1.86 -5.81 16.33
C THR A 98 -2.75 -4.82 15.58
N ILE A 99 -2.28 -4.32 14.44
CA ILE A 99 -2.99 -3.29 13.66
C ILE A 99 -3.85 -3.84 12.52
N ARG A 100 -3.82 -5.16 12.26
CA ARG A 100 -4.50 -5.80 11.11
C ARG A 100 -6.00 -5.50 10.98
N ASN A 101 -6.67 -5.16 12.08
CA ASN A 101 -8.11 -4.85 12.11
C ASN A 101 -8.41 -3.35 12.12
N ILE A 102 -7.39 -2.49 12.19
CA ILE A 102 -7.56 -1.04 12.22
C ILE A 102 -7.71 -0.53 10.78
N ARG A 103 -8.96 -0.48 10.31
CA ARG A 103 -9.34 -0.05 8.96
C ARG A 103 -8.76 1.31 8.57
N PHE A 104 -8.62 2.23 9.53
CA PHE A 104 -8.06 3.57 9.30
C PHE A 104 -6.61 3.52 8.78
N LEU A 105 -5.80 2.58 9.28
CA LEU A 105 -4.41 2.42 8.85
C LEU A 105 -4.28 1.90 7.42
N SER A 106 -5.37 1.35 6.85
CA SER A 106 -5.42 0.99 5.43
C SER A 106 -5.29 2.20 4.51
N ARG A 107 -5.35 3.44 5.01
CA ARG A 107 -5.04 4.64 4.23
C ARG A 107 -3.52 4.89 4.11
N TYR A 108 -2.74 4.42 5.07
CA TYR A 108 -1.33 4.78 5.26
C TYR A 108 -0.35 3.62 5.03
N SER A 109 -0.83 2.38 5.05
CA SER A 109 0.00 1.19 4.75
C SER A 109 0.40 1.12 3.28
N ASP A 110 1.45 0.40 2.93
CA ASP A 110 1.91 0.32 1.53
C ASP A 110 0.87 -0.39 0.63
N HIS A 111 0.21 -1.40 1.17
CA HIS A 111 -0.86 -2.16 0.51
C HIS A 111 -2.10 -2.25 1.42
N TYR A 112 -3.23 -2.74 0.90
CA TYR A 112 -4.42 -3.00 1.69
C TYR A 112 -5.20 -4.15 1.11
N PHE A 113 -5.84 -4.91 1.99
CA PHE A 113 -6.83 -5.90 1.63
C PHE A 113 -8.21 -5.27 1.69
N ILE A 114 -9.03 -5.48 0.67
CA ILE A 114 -10.44 -5.09 0.67
C ILE A 114 -11.28 -6.26 0.14
N ALA A 115 -12.28 -6.66 0.93
CA ALA A 115 -13.29 -7.63 0.50
C ALA A 115 -14.61 -6.91 0.23
N LEU A 116 -15.18 -7.20 -0.93
CA LEU A 116 -16.46 -6.68 -1.39
C LEU A 116 -17.46 -7.84 -1.44
N GLN A 117 -18.63 -7.64 -0.85
CA GLN A 117 -19.75 -8.58 -0.90
C GLN A 117 -20.82 -7.98 -1.81
N LYS A 118 -21.34 -8.79 -2.75
CA LYS A 118 -22.47 -8.36 -3.58
C LYS A 118 -23.68 -8.13 -2.67
N ARG A 119 -24.38 -7.03 -2.91
CA ARG A 119 -25.66 -6.76 -2.24
C ARG A 119 -26.72 -7.78 -2.64
#